data_AF-A0AA36FSM4-F1
#
_entry.id   AF-A0AA36FSM4-F1
#
_cell.length_a   1.000
_cell.length_b   1.000
_cell.length_c   1.000
_cell.angle_alpha   90.00
_cell.angle_beta   90.00
_cell.angle_gamma   90.00
#
_symmetry.space_group_name_H-M   'P 1'
#
loop_
_entity.id
_entity.type
_entity.pdbx_description
1 polymer ?
#
loop_
_entity_poly.entity_id
_entity_poly.type
_entity_poly.pdbx_seq_one_letter_code
_entity_poly.pdbx_strand_id
1 'polypeptide(L)'
;MDMALGLNPGHWTAGGDIQPLFEPDTDNSSREQSLNPSTSRTPRKTRKKVVVDADFMNCNFCGRPIQTNFGKYKISRSLGLHAFLHMNWRPYRCTVCNHQAKQHVGISSRKCPDHRCADHLVIDRSMELYKDLKAKMIELFDITPDIAEHFSKSFIPREGDVVIPRPPAPLTPDEKIVQGIRERNAAAAARKRKKREEGSDAEMPGVKRSIEIAGFRCEYTMPSGMQDPPMAFPQPLFPQLQELYDVPTTSHEDVKPEIIKDLRPCEECKQLRGKLAEKEAEIEDLKQRLAIADALQQNRGNEAHEQLLCENRELKRKQEK
;
A
#
# COMPACT_ATOMS: atom_id res chain seq x y z
N MET A 1 -60.98 -14.16 -15.39
CA MET A 1 -60.20 -14.32 -14.14
C MET A 1 -59.51 -13.00 -13.91
N ASP A 2 -60.25 -12.09 -13.29
CA ASP A 2 -59.79 -10.77 -12.87
C ASP A 2 -58.79 -10.93 -11.73
N MET A 3 -57.63 -10.30 -11.83
CA MET A 3 -56.78 -10.06 -10.67
C MET A 3 -56.48 -8.57 -10.56
N ALA A 4 -56.85 -8.10 -9.38
CA ALA A 4 -57.04 -6.71 -9.00
C ALA A 4 -55.73 -6.03 -8.58
N LEU A 5 -55.84 -4.71 -8.60
CA LEU A 5 -54.90 -3.69 -8.17
C LEU A 5 -54.53 -3.82 -6.68
N GLY A 6 -53.25 -3.62 -6.37
CA GLY A 6 -52.73 -3.46 -5.02
C GLY A 6 -51.80 -2.26 -4.94
N LEU A 7 -52.38 -1.06 -4.88
CA LEU A 7 -51.68 0.18 -4.56
C LEU A 7 -51.43 0.24 -3.04
N ASN A 8 -50.21 0.56 -2.64
CA ASN A 8 -49.81 0.68 -1.23
C ASN A 8 -49.30 2.12 -0.98
N PRO A 9 -50.09 3.02 -0.38
CA PRO A 9 -49.62 4.35 -0.01
C PRO A 9 -48.96 4.34 1.37
N GLY A 10 -47.64 4.48 1.38
CA GLY A 10 -46.83 4.68 2.57
C GLY A 10 -47.09 6.03 3.23
N HIS A 11 -47.60 5.93 4.44
CA HIS A 11 -47.95 6.93 5.43
C HIS A 11 -46.78 7.89 5.77
N TRP A 12 -47.01 9.20 5.62
CA TRP A 12 -46.13 10.26 6.14
C TRP A 12 -46.63 10.67 7.53
N THR A 13 -45.88 10.39 8.60
CA THR A 13 -46.11 11.00 9.91
C THR A 13 -45.41 12.35 9.97
N ALA A 14 -46.23 13.40 10.02
CA ALA A 14 -45.86 14.74 10.46
C ALA A 14 -45.86 14.81 12.00
N GLY A 15 -45.07 15.73 12.57
CA GLY A 15 -45.28 16.22 13.94
C GLY A 15 -44.11 15.97 14.88
N GLY A 16 -43.27 16.99 15.06
CA GLY A 16 -42.17 17.01 16.02
C GLY A 16 -41.67 18.43 16.23
N ASP A 17 -42.57 19.32 16.65
CA ASP A 17 -42.26 20.67 17.10
C ASP A 17 -41.47 20.59 18.42
N ILE A 18 -40.20 20.99 18.38
CA ILE A 18 -39.40 21.24 19.59
C ILE A 18 -39.22 22.75 19.68
N GLN A 19 -39.95 23.37 20.62
CA GLN A 19 -39.70 24.75 21.05
C GLN A 19 -38.38 24.82 21.84
N PRO A 20 -37.56 25.86 21.65
CA PRO A 20 -36.46 26.16 22.55
C PRO A 20 -36.98 26.98 23.76
N LEU A 21 -36.83 26.42 24.95
CA LEU A 21 -37.06 27.12 26.21
C LEU A 21 -35.84 28.02 26.49
N PHE A 22 -36.06 29.32 26.39
CA PHE A 22 -35.20 30.36 26.94
C PHE A 22 -35.35 30.37 28.47
N GLU A 23 -34.24 30.44 29.19
CA GLU A 23 -34.17 31.18 30.46
C GLU A 23 -32.92 32.08 30.45
N PRO A 24 -33.01 33.30 31.01
CA PRO A 24 -31.98 34.33 30.87
C PRO A 24 -31.12 34.53 32.13
N ASP A 25 -30.04 35.26 31.89
CA ASP A 25 -29.24 36.09 32.79
C ASP A 25 -28.33 35.43 33.84
N THR A 26 -27.03 35.72 33.72
CA THR A 26 -26.27 36.40 34.79
C THR A 26 -24.95 36.97 34.26
N ASP A 27 -24.70 38.19 34.71
CA ASP A 27 -23.58 39.08 34.42
C ASP A 27 -22.19 38.47 34.59
N ASN A 28 -21.26 38.79 33.68
CA ASN A 28 -19.87 39.02 34.09
C ASN A 28 -19.10 39.96 33.14
N SER A 29 -19.13 41.23 33.51
CA SER A 29 -18.00 42.17 33.61
C SER A 29 -16.74 41.92 32.74
N SER A 30 -16.54 42.88 31.84
CA SER A 30 -15.28 43.58 31.60
C SER A 30 -14.10 42.79 31.00
N ARG A 31 -13.99 42.81 29.67
CA ARG A 31 -12.68 42.73 29.00
C ARG A 31 -12.63 43.67 27.80
N GLU A 32 -11.63 44.53 27.85
CA GLU A 32 -11.35 45.65 26.96
C GLU A 32 -11.36 45.27 25.47
N GLN A 33 -12.14 46.03 24.69
CA GLN A 33 -12.19 45.92 23.23
C GLN A 33 -11.07 46.76 22.63
N SER A 34 -10.04 46.09 22.15
CA SER A 34 -9.11 46.64 21.16
C SER A 34 -9.84 46.75 19.82
N LEU A 35 -10.00 47.98 19.34
CA LEU A 35 -10.58 48.34 18.06
C LEU A 35 -9.71 47.82 16.90
N ASN A 36 -10.03 46.65 16.37
CA ASN A 36 -9.57 46.24 15.05
C ASN A 36 -10.63 46.61 14.00
N PRO A 37 -10.28 47.37 12.94
CA PRO A 37 -11.21 47.74 11.89
C PRO A 37 -11.68 46.49 11.14
N SER A 38 -12.97 46.25 11.26
CA SER A 38 -13.71 45.19 10.58
C SER A 38 -13.58 45.39 9.07
N THR A 39 -12.83 44.50 8.42
CA THR A 39 -12.85 44.38 6.95
C THR A 39 -14.25 43.92 6.55
N SER A 40 -14.95 44.79 5.84
CA SER A 40 -16.27 44.58 5.30
C SER A 40 -16.28 43.32 4.42
N ARG A 41 -16.79 42.22 4.97
CA ARG A 41 -17.14 41.03 4.20
C ARG A 41 -18.30 41.41 3.28
N THR A 42 -17.96 41.74 2.04
CA THR A 42 -18.93 41.90 0.97
C THR A 42 -19.81 40.65 0.88
N PRO A 43 -21.12 40.79 0.65
CA PRO A 43 -22.04 39.66 0.57
C PRO A 43 -21.54 38.71 -0.52
N ARG A 44 -21.18 37.49 -0.11
CA ARG A 44 -20.69 36.43 -0.99
C ARG A 44 -21.82 36.08 -1.95
N LYS A 45 -21.78 36.66 -3.16
CA LYS A 45 -22.73 36.39 -4.25
C LYS A 45 -22.91 34.87 -4.34
N THR A 46 -24.06 34.37 -3.90
CA THR A 46 -24.44 32.97 -4.06
C THR A 46 -24.44 32.70 -5.55
N ARG A 47 -23.39 32.02 -6.02
CA ARG A 47 -23.25 31.61 -7.41
C ARG A 47 -24.52 30.84 -7.75
N LYS A 48 -25.36 31.41 -8.62
CA LYS A 48 -26.51 30.71 -9.20
C LYS A 48 -25.97 29.38 -9.74
N LYS A 49 -26.42 28.26 -9.16
CA LYS A 49 -26.14 26.92 -9.70
C LYS A 49 -26.77 26.90 -11.08
N VAL A 50 -25.97 27.13 -12.11
CA VAL A 50 -26.36 26.85 -13.48
C VAL A 50 -26.48 25.34 -13.53
N VAL A 51 -27.72 24.85 -13.61
CA VAL A 51 -28.01 23.46 -13.98
C VAL A 51 -27.66 23.38 -15.46
N VAL A 52 -26.38 23.12 -15.73
CA VAL A 52 -25.96 22.65 -17.05
C VAL A 52 -26.21 21.16 -17.02
N ASP A 53 -26.99 20.64 -17.96
CA ASP A 53 -27.11 19.22 -18.23
C ASP A 53 -25.70 18.70 -18.56
N ALA A 54 -24.99 18.27 -17.52
CA ALA A 54 -23.62 17.82 -17.63
C ALA A 54 -23.67 16.42 -18.23
N ASP A 55 -23.13 16.28 -19.43
CA ASP A 55 -22.91 14.98 -20.06
C ASP A 55 -22.16 14.07 -19.07
N PHE A 56 -22.88 13.14 -18.45
CA PHE A 56 -22.30 12.17 -17.53
C PHE A 56 -21.58 11.10 -18.37
N MET A 57 -20.28 10.96 -18.17
CA MET A 57 -19.54 9.81 -18.69
C MET A 57 -19.71 8.66 -17.69
N ASN A 58 -20.33 7.58 -18.15
CA ASN A 58 -20.43 6.35 -17.37
C ASN A 58 -19.12 5.58 -17.47
N CYS A 59 -18.66 4.99 -16.37
CA CYS A 59 -17.53 4.07 -16.44
C CYS A 59 -17.99 2.74 -17.08
N ASN A 60 -17.30 2.29 -18.13
CA ASN A 60 -17.62 1.02 -18.80
C ASN A 60 -17.53 -0.20 -17.88
N PHE A 61 -16.69 -0.18 -16.83
CA PHE A 61 -16.52 -1.31 -15.92
C PHE A 61 -17.62 -1.43 -14.85
N CYS A 62 -18.03 -0.30 -14.26
CA CYS A 62 -18.99 -0.32 -13.15
C CYS A 62 -20.36 0.29 -13.49
N GLY A 63 -20.53 0.83 -14.69
CA GLY A 63 -21.73 1.53 -15.13
C GLY A 63 -22.04 2.81 -14.36
N ARG A 64 -21.24 3.19 -13.35
CA ARG A 64 -21.52 4.34 -12.50
C ARG A 64 -21.19 5.63 -13.25
N PRO A 65 -22.09 6.64 -13.20
CA PRO A 65 -21.80 7.95 -13.75
C PRO A 65 -20.67 8.59 -12.93
N ILE A 66 -19.62 9.03 -13.61
CA ILE A 66 -18.52 9.73 -12.96
C ILE A 66 -18.94 11.18 -12.84
N GLN A 67 -19.30 11.59 -11.62
CA GLN A 67 -19.67 12.97 -11.34
C GLN A 67 -18.47 13.89 -11.52
N THR A 68 -18.51 14.70 -12.58
CA THR A 68 -17.50 15.72 -12.82
C THR A 68 -18.13 17.06 -12.47
N ASN A 69 -17.81 17.57 -11.29
CA ASN A 69 -18.32 18.89 -10.84
C ASN A 69 -17.77 20.08 -11.66
N PHE A 70 -17.01 19.82 -12.73
CA PHE A 70 -16.30 20.81 -13.51
C PHE A 70 -16.21 20.29 -14.96
N GLY A 71 -16.45 21.15 -15.96
CA GLY A 71 -16.66 20.78 -17.36
C GLY A 71 -15.56 19.96 -18.06
N LYS A 72 -15.70 19.77 -19.38
CA LYS A 72 -15.00 18.79 -20.25
C LYS A 72 -13.55 18.42 -19.87
N TYR A 73 -12.70 19.38 -19.51
CA TYR A 73 -11.29 19.11 -19.16
C TYR A 73 -11.05 18.40 -17.82
N LYS A 74 -11.98 18.45 -16.85
CA LYS A 74 -11.84 17.67 -15.60
C LYS A 74 -12.45 16.28 -15.69
N ILE A 75 -13.17 16.00 -16.77
CA ILE A 75 -13.79 14.70 -17.02
C ILE A 75 -12.73 13.63 -17.20
N SER A 76 -11.65 13.95 -17.94
CA SER A 76 -10.51 13.07 -18.07
C SER A 76 -9.96 12.76 -16.67
N ARG A 77 -9.39 13.73 -15.94
CA ARG A 77 -8.75 13.47 -14.64
C ARG A 77 -9.61 12.63 -13.67
N SER A 78 -10.91 12.90 -13.56
CA SER A 78 -11.82 12.11 -12.73
C SER A 78 -11.98 10.67 -13.22
N LEU A 79 -12.11 10.45 -14.54
CA LEU A 79 -12.17 9.13 -15.16
C LEU A 79 -10.87 8.34 -15.00
N GLY A 80 -9.71 8.99 -15.08
CA GLY A 80 -8.41 8.33 -14.85
C GLY A 80 -8.24 7.90 -13.39
N LEU A 81 -8.58 8.78 -12.44
CA LEU A 81 -8.59 8.41 -11.02
C LEU A 81 -9.59 7.29 -10.72
N HIS A 82 -10.73 7.27 -11.42
CA HIS A 82 -11.70 6.20 -11.34
C HIS A 82 -11.15 4.88 -11.90
N ALA A 83 -10.46 4.91 -13.05
CA ALA A 83 -9.83 3.73 -13.65
C ALA A 83 -8.82 3.05 -12.72
N PHE A 84 -8.08 3.82 -11.91
CA PHE A 84 -7.17 3.27 -10.89
C PHE A 84 -7.88 2.45 -9.81
N LEU A 85 -9.20 2.64 -9.63
CA LEU A 85 -9.98 1.79 -8.75
C LEU A 85 -10.05 0.36 -9.29
N HIS A 86 -10.33 0.20 -10.58
CA HIS A 86 -10.44 -1.09 -11.27
C HIS A 86 -9.09 -1.78 -11.42
N MET A 87 -8.06 -1.02 -11.80
CA MET A 87 -6.72 -1.57 -11.99
C MET A 87 -5.96 -1.82 -10.67
N ASN A 88 -6.56 -1.45 -9.54
CA ASN A 88 -5.94 -1.40 -8.22
C ASN A 88 -4.56 -0.70 -8.20
N TRP A 89 -4.31 0.19 -9.15
CA TRP A 89 -3.04 0.87 -9.30
C TRP A 89 -2.89 2.00 -8.29
N ARG A 90 -1.71 2.10 -7.65
CA ARG A 90 -1.43 3.03 -6.55
C ARG A 90 -0.11 3.77 -6.82
N PRO A 91 -0.11 4.81 -7.66
CA PRO A 91 1.12 5.45 -8.12
C PRO A 91 1.84 6.27 -7.05
N TYR A 92 1.16 6.58 -5.96
CA TYR A 92 1.75 7.32 -4.85
C TYR A 92 2.26 6.31 -3.84
N ARG A 93 3.55 6.37 -3.49
CA ARG A 93 4.17 5.53 -2.46
C ARG A 93 4.96 6.39 -1.47
N CYS A 94 4.77 6.15 -0.18
CA CYS A 94 5.65 6.69 0.85
C CYS A 94 6.92 5.84 0.94
N THR A 95 8.11 6.42 0.83
CA THR A 95 9.37 5.66 0.89
C THR A 95 9.72 5.14 2.27
N VAL A 96 9.15 5.73 3.33
CA VAL A 96 9.47 5.36 4.71
C VAL A 96 8.59 4.21 5.20
N CYS A 97 7.26 4.34 5.14
CA CYS A 97 6.35 3.25 5.54
C CYS A 97 5.90 2.33 4.39
N ASN A 98 6.38 2.54 3.17
CA ASN A 98 5.95 1.80 1.97
C ASN A 98 4.44 1.85 1.67
N HIS A 99 3.70 2.78 2.29
CA HIS A 99 2.28 2.90 2.06
C HIS A 99 1.99 3.42 0.66
N GLN A 100 1.07 2.75 -0.03
CA GLN A 100 0.67 3.11 -1.37
C GLN A 100 -0.77 3.62 -1.40
N ALA A 101 -1.01 4.72 -2.10
CA ALA A 101 -2.34 5.29 -2.30
C ALA A 101 -2.63 5.59 -3.78
N LYS A 102 -3.92 5.65 -4.10
CA LYS A 102 -4.43 5.97 -5.44
C LYS A 102 -4.42 7.47 -5.74
N GLN A 103 -4.37 8.29 -4.69
CA GLN A 103 -4.41 9.75 -4.76
C GLN A 103 -3.37 10.35 -3.82
N HIS A 104 -2.77 11.48 -4.22
CA HIS A 104 -1.84 12.26 -3.41
C HIS A 104 -2.40 12.57 -2.01
N VAL A 105 -3.67 12.99 -1.94
CA VAL A 105 -4.35 13.31 -0.67
C VAL A 105 -4.42 12.11 0.26
N GLY A 106 -4.52 10.89 -0.28
CA GLY A 106 -4.50 9.66 0.53
C GLY A 106 -3.16 9.44 1.25
N ILE A 107 -2.05 9.83 0.62
CA ILE A 107 -0.73 9.80 1.27
C ILE A 107 -0.59 10.96 2.26
N SER A 108 -1.04 12.15 1.89
CA SER A 108 -0.89 13.33 2.75
C SER A 108 -1.74 13.29 4.01
N SER A 109 -2.91 12.66 3.95
CA SER A 109 -3.84 12.54 5.08
C SER A 109 -3.48 11.41 6.04
N ARG A 110 -2.63 10.46 5.61
CA ARG A 110 -2.21 9.35 6.47
C ARG A 110 -1.25 9.89 7.53
N LYS A 111 -1.72 9.85 8.79
CA LYS A 111 -0.86 10.05 9.95
C LYS A 111 -0.12 8.75 10.21
N CYS A 112 1.11 8.70 9.76
CA CYS A 112 2.02 7.61 10.05
C CYS A 112 2.63 7.93 11.44
N PRO A 113 2.76 6.97 12.38
CA PRO A 113 3.24 7.26 13.74
C PRO A 113 4.60 7.95 13.75
N ASP A 114 5.47 7.54 12.82
CA ASP A 114 6.87 7.93 12.81
C ASP A 114 7.20 9.11 11.88
N HIS A 115 6.27 9.51 11.00
CA HIS A 115 6.50 10.56 10.03
C HIS A 115 5.22 11.10 9.41
N ARG A 116 5.32 12.29 8.78
CA ARG A 116 4.28 12.77 7.90
C ARG A 116 4.49 12.20 6.50
N CYS A 117 3.61 11.28 6.11
CA CYS A 117 3.70 10.57 4.83
C CYS A 117 3.73 11.51 3.60
N ALA A 118 3.25 12.76 3.72
CA ALA A 118 3.37 13.80 2.70
C ALA A 118 4.82 14.17 2.33
N ASP A 119 5.74 14.13 3.30
CA ASP A 119 7.11 14.63 3.14
C ASP A 119 8.04 13.59 2.48
N HIS A 120 7.60 12.33 2.46
CA HIS A 120 8.31 11.19 1.90
C HIS A 120 7.57 10.59 0.68
N LEU A 121 6.75 11.40 0.03
CA LEU A 121 6.00 10.97 -1.14
C LEU A 121 6.94 10.83 -2.34
N VAL A 122 7.05 9.62 -2.85
CA VAL A 122 7.55 9.36 -4.19
C VAL A 122 6.36 8.97 -5.05
N ILE A 123 6.17 9.74 -6.12
CA ILE A 123 5.34 9.27 -7.22
C ILE A 123 6.20 8.25 -7.95
N ASP A 124 5.74 7.01 -8.03
CA ASP A 124 6.40 6.00 -8.86
C ASP A 124 6.26 6.42 -10.32
N ARG A 125 7.24 7.20 -10.79
CA ARG A 125 7.29 7.79 -12.13
C ARG A 125 8.04 6.88 -13.08
N SER A 126 8.12 5.58 -12.83
CA SER A 126 8.71 4.69 -13.81
C SER A 126 7.92 4.86 -15.12
N MET A 127 8.59 5.42 -16.13
CA MET A 127 8.00 5.72 -17.43
C MET A 127 7.55 4.43 -18.13
N GLU A 128 8.11 3.30 -17.73
CA GLU A 128 7.73 1.95 -18.14
C GLU A 128 6.34 1.58 -17.63
N LEU A 129 6.07 1.76 -16.32
CA LEU A 129 4.73 1.55 -15.76
C LEU A 129 3.68 2.47 -16.39
N TYR A 130 4.09 3.68 -16.80
CA TYR A 130 3.17 4.63 -17.43
C TYR A 130 2.79 4.23 -18.86
N LYS A 131 3.74 3.70 -19.64
CA LYS A 131 3.48 3.18 -20.99
C LYS A 131 2.52 2.00 -20.94
N ASP A 132 2.76 1.08 -20.01
CA ASP A 132 1.91 -0.11 -19.81
C ASP A 132 0.52 0.29 -19.33
N LEU A 133 0.43 1.28 -18.43
CA LEU A 133 -0.84 1.82 -17.99
C LEU A 133 -1.60 2.50 -19.14
N LYS A 134 -0.93 3.29 -19.98
CA LYS A 134 -1.56 3.92 -21.15
C LYS A 134 -2.10 2.87 -22.11
N ALA A 135 -1.32 1.84 -22.42
CA ALA A 135 -1.73 0.73 -23.26
C ALA A 135 -2.95 0.00 -22.67
N LYS A 136 -2.88 -0.37 -21.38
CA LYS A 136 -4.00 -0.99 -20.67
C LYS A 136 -5.23 -0.10 -20.61
N MET A 137 -5.08 1.22 -20.46
CA MET A 137 -6.22 2.13 -20.44
C MET A 137 -6.91 2.23 -21.81
N ILE A 138 -6.14 2.15 -22.91
CA ILE A 138 -6.71 2.11 -24.26
C ILE A 138 -7.46 0.78 -24.47
N GLU A 139 -6.83 -0.33 -24.12
CA GLU A 139 -7.40 -1.68 -24.27
C GLU A 139 -8.64 -1.91 -23.39
N LEU A 140 -8.60 -1.47 -22.14
CA LEU A 140 -9.66 -1.76 -21.16
C LEU A 140 -10.87 -0.82 -21.27
N PHE A 141 -10.65 0.43 -21.69
CA PHE A 141 -11.70 1.45 -21.61
C PHE A 141 -12.15 1.97 -22.98
N ASP A 142 -11.64 1.41 -24.09
CA ASP A 142 -11.87 1.89 -25.46
C ASP A 142 -11.62 3.40 -25.61
N ILE A 143 -10.66 3.91 -24.83
CA ILE A 143 -10.34 5.33 -24.83
C ILE A 143 -9.50 5.60 -26.07
N THR A 144 -9.94 6.57 -26.89
CA THR A 144 -9.16 7.02 -28.05
C THR A 144 -7.74 7.43 -27.63
N PRO A 145 -6.69 7.11 -28.41
CA PRO A 145 -5.31 7.43 -28.07
C PRO A 145 -5.07 8.88 -27.64
N ASP A 146 -5.79 9.84 -28.23
CA ASP A 146 -5.70 11.28 -27.92
C ASP A 146 -6.14 11.60 -26.49
N ILE A 147 -7.23 10.99 -26.03
CA ILE A 147 -7.71 11.13 -24.65
C ILE A 147 -6.69 10.49 -23.70
N ALA A 148 -6.19 9.29 -24.03
CA ALA A 148 -5.15 8.62 -23.24
C ALA A 148 -3.84 9.43 -23.18
N GLU A 149 -3.52 10.20 -24.22
CA GLU A 149 -2.37 11.11 -24.22
C GLU A 149 -2.61 12.37 -23.38
N HIS A 150 -3.82 12.94 -23.43
CA HIS A 150 -4.21 14.03 -22.54
C HIS A 150 -4.12 13.62 -21.07
N PHE A 151 -4.51 12.38 -20.75
CA PHE A 151 -4.28 11.76 -19.45
C PHE A 151 -2.81 11.73 -19.08
N SER A 152 -1.98 11.20 -20.00
CA SER A 152 -0.53 11.13 -19.87
C SER A 152 0.09 12.46 -19.45
N LYS A 153 -0.26 13.52 -20.16
CA LYS A 153 0.28 14.87 -19.92
C LYS A 153 -0.21 15.51 -18.62
N SER A 154 -1.38 15.11 -18.12
CA SER A 154 -1.97 15.69 -16.91
C SER A 154 -1.44 15.10 -15.59
N PHE A 155 -0.74 13.96 -15.65
CA PHE A 155 -0.12 13.31 -14.49
C PHE A 155 1.39 13.55 -14.40
N ILE A 156 2.04 13.97 -15.48
CA ILE A 156 3.42 14.44 -15.45
C ILE A 156 3.41 15.80 -14.72
N PRO A 157 4.01 15.91 -13.52
CA PRO A 157 4.17 17.21 -12.87
C PRO A 157 4.94 18.11 -13.84
N ARG A 158 4.52 19.37 -14.01
CA ARG A 158 5.20 20.27 -14.96
C ARG A 158 6.68 20.34 -14.58
N GLU A 159 7.58 20.46 -15.54
CA GLU A 159 9.00 20.73 -15.25
C GLU A 159 9.08 21.96 -14.33
N GLY A 160 9.32 21.73 -13.03
CA GLY A 160 9.18 22.72 -11.96
C GLY A 160 8.42 22.24 -10.71
N ASP A 161 7.51 21.25 -10.84
CA ASP A 161 6.75 20.65 -9.72
C ASP A 161 7.48 19.46 -9.07
N VAL A 162 8.68 19.13 -9.58
CA VAL A 162 9.59 18.23 -8.85
C VAL A 162 10.04 19.00 -7.63
N VAL A 163 9.45 18.71 -6.47
CA VAL A 163 10.05 19.03 -5.19
C VAL A 163 11.33 18.19 -5.11
N ILE A 164 12.39 18.68 -5.76
CA ILE A 164 13.75 18.29 -5.40
C ILE A 164 13.81 18.59 -3.91
N PRO A 165 14.08 17.61 -3.04
CA PRO A 165 14.20 17.89 -1.62
C PRO A 165 15.15 19.07 -1.49
N ARG A 166 14.63 20.18 -0.99
CA ARG A 166 15.39 21.43 -0.89
C ARG A 166 16.67 21.04 -0.16
N PRO A 167 17.87 21.28 -0.72
CA PRO A 167 19.08 20.98 0.01
C PRO A 167 18.94 21.64 1.38
N PRO A 168 19.27 20.92 2.47
CA PRO A 168 19.07 21.44 3.82
C PRO A 168 19.70 22.83 3.85
N ALA A 169 18.94 23.81 4.35
CA ALA A 169 19.42 25.17 4.41
C ALA A 169 20.78 25.18 5.11
N PRO A 170 21.76 25.97 4.61
CA PRO A 170 23.04 26.07 5.27
C PRO A 170 22.81 26.43 6.74
N LEU A 171 23.31 25.59 7.64
CA LEU A 171 23.14 25.75 9.07
C LEU A 171 23.62 27.14 9.49
N THR A 172 22.81 27.80 10.32
CA THR A 172 23.22 29.04 10.97
C THR A 172 24.44 28.80 11.86
N PRO A 173 25.23 29.84 12.21
CA PRO A 173 26.38 29.69 13.10
C PRO A 173 26.03 28.96 14.42
N ASP A 174 24.86 29.26 15.00
CA ASP A 174 24.39 28.62 16.23
C ASP A 174 24.04 27.15 16.02
N GLU A 175 23.39 26.81 14.90
CA GLU A 175 23.08 25.42 14.55
C GLU A 175 24.35 24.59 14.30
N LYS A 176 25.41 25.20 13.74
CA LYS A 176 26.73 24.55 13.58
C LYS A 176 27.36 24.23 14.93
N ILE A 177 27.23 25.13 15.92
CA ILE A 177 27.71 24.90 17.29
C ILE A 177 26.95 23.72 17.92
N VAL A 178 25.63 23.70 17.80
CA VAL A 178 24.78 22.61 18.33
C VAL A 178 25.12 21.28 17.65
N GLN A 179 25.31 21.27 16.33
CA GLN A 179 25.72 20.08 15.60
C GLN A 179 27.10 19.58 16.06
N GLY A 180 28.08 20.47 16.23
CA GLY A 180 29.41 20.09 16.74
C GLY A 180 29.38 19.55 18.19
N ILE A 181 28.42 19.97 19.02
CA ILE A 181 28.20 19.37 20.35
C ILE A 181 27.63 17.94 20.22
N ARG A 182 26.64 17.75 19.34
CA ARG A 182 26.04 16.43 19.09
C ARG A 182 27.06 15.42 18.58
N GLU A 183 27.90 15.82 17.63
CA GLU A 183 28.95 14.97 17.07
C GLU A 183 30.00 14.58 18.13
N ARG A 184 30.42 15.52 18.99
CA ARG A 184 31.34 15.23 20.11
C ARG A 184 30.72 14.25 21.12
N ASN A 185 29.45 14.41 21.45
CA ASN A 185 28.75 13.51 22.36
C ASN A 185 28.59 12.11 21.75
N ALA A 186 28.26 12.02 20.45
CA ALA A 186 28.17 10.76 19.73
C ALA A 186 29.53 10.03 19.69
N ALA A 187 30.62 10.75 19.41
CA ALA A 187 31.97 10.18 19.43
C ALA A 187 32.38 9.69 20.83
N ALA A 188 32.03 10.43 21.89
CA ALA A 188 32.27 10.00 23.26
C ALA A 188 31.47 8.73 23.62
N ALA A 189 30.22 8.62 23.17
CA ALA A 189 29.40 7.42 23.35
C ALA A 189 29.98 6.21 22.61
N ALA A 190 30.47 6.41 21.37
CA ALA A 190 31.12 5.35 20.60
C ALA A 190 32.38 4.81 21.30
N ARG A 191 33.22 5.70 21.88
CA ARG A 191 34.40 5.28 22.67
C ARG A 191 34.03 4.46 23.90
N LYS A 192 32.93 4.80 24.58
CA LYS A 192 32.44 4.02 25.73
C LYS A 192 31.94 2.63 25.32
N ARG A 193 31.29 2.50 24.15
CA ARG A 193 30.89 1.18 23.60
C ARG A 193 32.10 0.32 23.26
N LYS A 194 33.07 0.89 22.54
CA LYS A 194 34.30 0.18 22.19
C LYS A 194 35.05 -0.32 23.42
N LYS A 195 35.13 0.48 24.49
CA LYS A 195 35.76 0.06 25.76
C LYS A 195 34.98 -1.04 26.51
N ARG A 196 33.66 -1.16 26.30
CA ARG A 196 32.86 -2.26 26.85
C ARG A 196 33.07 -3.55 26.05
N GLU A 197 33.15 -3.45 24.73
CA GLU A 197 33.44 -4.57 23.84
C GLU A 197 34.86 -5.12 24.08
N GLU A 198 35.87 -4.25 24.15
CA GLU A 198 37.26 -4.64 24.46
C GLU A 198 37.44 -5.17 25.90
N GLY A 199 36.45 -4.95 26.79
CA GLY A 199 36.47 -5.44 28.18
C GLY A 199 35.67 -6.71 28.42
N SER A 200 34.91 -7.21 27.44
CA SER A 200 34.02 -8.37 27.61
C SER A 200 34.59 -9.70 27.12
N ASP A 201 35.78 -9.72 26.52
CA ASP A 201 36.40 -10.93 25.96
C ASP A 201 37.19 -11.78 26.99
N ALA A 202 36.96 -11.57 28.29
CA ALA A 202 37.35 -12.55 29.30
C ALA A 202 36.39 -13.74 29.22
N GLU A 203 36.63 -14.60 28.22
CA GLU A 203 35.96 -15.86 27.98
C GLU A 203 36.07 -16.75 29.23
N MET A 204 35.04 -16.71 30.07
CA MET A 204 34.93 -17.61 31.22
C MET A 204 34.70 -19.02 30.69
N PRO A 205 35.57 -20.01 30.97
CA PRO A 205 35.42 -21.36 30.45
C PRO A 205 34.09 -21.94 30.96
N GLY A 206 33.14 -22.13 30.04
CA GLY A 206 31.86 -22.76 30.33
C GLY A 206 32.06 -24.20 30.75
N VAL A 207 31.58 -24.56 31.93
CA VAL A 207 31.61 -25.94 32.44
C VAL A 207 30.54 -26.75 31.70
N LYS A 208 30.96 -27.62 30.78
CA LYS A 208 30.05 -28.56 30.10
C LYS A 208 29.52 -29.57 31.11
N ARG A 209 28.20 -29.71 31.20
CA ARG A 209 27.54 -30.77 31.98
C ARG A 209 26.71 -31.62 31.04
N SER A 210 26.59 -32.91 31.37
CA SER A 210 25.74 -33.85 30.64
C SER A 210 24.75 -34.48 31.61
N ILE A 211 23.52 -34.64 31.15
CA ILE A 211 22.46 -35.38 31.86
C ILE A 211 21.97 -36.50 30.94
N GLU A 212 21.83 -37.70 31.50
CA GLU A 212 21.23 -38.86 30.84
C GLU A 212 19.84 -39.11 31.39
N ILE A 213 18.84 -39.13 30.51
CA ILE A 213 17.46 -39.48 30.84
C ILE A 213 17.01 -40.57 29.86
N ALA A 214 16.62 -41.72 30.39
CA ALA A 214 16.09 -42.86 29.63
C ALA A 214 16.97 -43.30 28.44
N GLY A 215 18.30 -43.28 28.60
CA GLY A 215 19.25 -43.71 27.57
C GLY A 215 19.63 -42.64 26.53
N PHE A 216 19.11 -41.42 26.65
CA PHE A 216 19.52 -40.28 25.83
C PHE A 216 20.39 -39.32 26.63
N ARG A 217 21.60 -39.07 26.13
CA ARG A 217 22.58 -38.13 26.70
C ARG A 217 22.41 -36.76 26.06
N CYS A 218 22.05 -35.76 26.86
CA CYS A 218 21.98 -34.37 26.40
C CYS A 218 23.12 -33.56 27.06
N GLU A 219 23.98 -32.97 26.23
CA GLU A 219 25.04 -32.07 26.69
C GLU A 219 24.55 -30.62 26.60
N TYR A 220 24.73 -29.85 27.67
CA TYR A 220 24.39 -28.44 27.67
C TYR A 220 25.44 -27.63 28.44
N THR A 221 25.66 -26.39 28.01
CA THR A 221 26.66 -25.49 28.58
C THR A 221 25.93 -24.41 29.37
N MET A 222 26.11 -24.38 30.68
CA MET A 222 25.49 -23.36 31.54
C MET A 222 26.42 -22.15 31.68
N PRO A 223 25.91 -20.91 31.56
CA PRO A 223 26.69 -19.72 31.90
C PRO A 223 27.01 -19.73 33.40
N SER A 224 28.28 -19.48 33.76
CA SER A 224 28.75 -19.44 35.14
C SER A 224 27.98 -18.38 35.96
N GLY A 225 27.19 -18.83 36.94
CA GLY A 225 26.46 -17.95 37.86
C GLY A 225 25.06 -18.42 38.27
N MET A 226 24.44 -19.38 37.57
CA MET A 226 23.17 -19.99 37.98
C MET A 226 23.42 -21.25 38.81
N GLN A 227 23.14 -21.20 40.12
CA GLN A 227 23.38 -22.32 41.02
C GLN A 227 22.29 -23.41 41.00
N ASP A 228 21.09 -23.16 40.48
CA ASP A 228 20.04 -24.20 40.39
C ASP A 228 19.19 -24.08 39.12
N PRO A 229 18.87 -25.20 38.42
CA PRO A 229 17.88 -25.18 37.35
C PRO A 229 16.47 -24.98 37.96
N PRO A 230 15.64 -24.07 37.43
CA PRO A 230 14.28 -23.91 37.92
C PRO A 230 13.45 -25.16 37.58
N MET A 231 13.32 -26.07 38.53
CA MET A 231 12.35 -27.15 38.51
C MET A 231 10.97 -26.57 38.84
N ALA A 232 10.29 -26.01 37.85
CA ALA A 232 8.89 -25.63 37.97
C ALA A 232 8.15 -25.88 36.65
N PHE A 233 7.54 -27.06 36.54
CA PHE A 233 6.41 -27.28 35.63
C PHE A 233 5.16 -26.62 36.24
N PRO A 234 4.47 -25.70 35.55
CA PRO A 234 3.13 -25.28 35.98
C PRO A 234 2.08 -26.19 35.34
N GLN A 235 1.20 -26.74 36.18
CA GLN A 235 -0.07 -27.33 35.74
C GLN A 235 -1.04 -26.24 35.25
N PRO A 236 -1.97 -26.54 34.33
CA PRO A 236 -2.98 -25.59 33.90
C PRO A 236 -4.18 -25.66 34.85
N LEU A 237 -4.40 -24.59 35.61
CA LEU A 237 -5.69 -24.29 36.22
C LEU A 237 -6.15 -22.91 35.72
N PHE A 238 -7.17 -22.93 34.88
CA PHE A 238 -8.17 -21.85 34.75
C PHE A 238 -9.51 -22.47 35.19
N PRO A 239 -10.54 -21.70 35.61
CA PRO A 239 -10.77 -20.32 35.22
C PRO A 239 -11.30 -19.37 36.32
N GLN A 240 -11.17 -18.06 36.08
CA GLN A 240 -12.21 -17.01 36.19
C GLN A 240 -11.62 -15.65 36.61
N LEU A 241 -12.22 -14.60 36.04
CA LEU A 241 -12.09 -13.16 36.32
C LEU A 241 -10.78 -12.50 35.84
N GLN A 242 -10.75 -11.26 35.40
CA GLN A 242 -11.71 -10.29 34.86
C GLN A 242 -10.80 -9.07 34.58
N GLU A 243 -10.94 -8.46 33.41
CA GLU A 243 -10.73 -7.03 33.14
C GLU A 243 -9.38 -6.34 33.40
N LEU A 244 -9.07 -5.46 32.44
CA LEU A 244 -8.05 -4.42 32.42
C LEU A 244 -6.62 -4.92 32.20
N TYR A 245 -6.10 -4.73 30.97
CA TYR A 245 -5.00 -3.80 30.65
C TYR A 245 -4.52 -4.04 29.21
N ASP A 246 -4.39 -2.94 28.47
CA ASP A 246 -3.53 -2.66 27.31
C ASP A 246 -3.16 -3.79 26.34
N VAL A 247 -3.69 -3.70 25.11
CA VAL A 247 -3.30 -4.52 23.96
C VAL A 247 -1.90 -4.13 23.48
N PRO A 248 -0.87 -4.97 23.60
CA PRO A 248 0.36 -4.80 22.86
C PRO A 248 0.12 -5.35 21.44
N THR A 249 0.49 -4.57 20.44
CA THR A 249 0.66 -5.05 19.06
C THR A 249 1.78 -6.09 19.03
N THR A 250 1.43 -7.37 19.23
CA THR A 250 2.33 -8.49 18.94
C THR A 250 2.26 -8.80 17.45
N SER A 251 3.43 -8.81 16.82
CA SER A 251 3.69 -9.27 15.47
C SER A 251 2.99 -10.59 15.16
N HIS A 252 2.29 -10.60 14.03
CA HIS A 252 1.39 -11.65 13.58
C HIS A 252 2.14 -12.79 12.88
N GLU A 253 3.15 -13.39 13.52
CA GLU A 253 3.93 -14.50 12.92
C GLU A 253 3.81 -15.86 13.64
N ASP A 254 3.21 -15.95 14.83
CA ASP A 254 3.15 -17.20 15.60
C ASP A 254 1.73 -17.69 15.92
N VAL A 255 0.80 -17.64 14.96
CA VAL A 255 -0.47 -18.36 15.09
C VAL A 255 -0.25 -19.83 14.73
N LYS A 256 -0.19 -20.69 15.76
CA LYS A 256 -0.09 -22.15 15.62
C LYS A 256 -1.16 -22.68 14.65
N PRO A 257 -0.81 -23.47 13.63
CA PRO A 257 -1.73 -23.96 12.59
C PRO A 257 -2.75 -25.01 13.07
N GLU A 258 -2.81 -25.35 14.36
CA GLU A 258 -3.68 -26.41 14.87
C GLU A 258 -5.16 -26.00 14.98
N ILE A 259 -5.50 -24.71 14.92
CA ILE A 259 -6.88 -24.22 15.10
C ILE A 259 -7.69 -24.21 13.78
N ILE A 260 -7.07 -24.42 12.61
CA ILE A 260 -7.75 -24.33 11.29
C ILE A 260 -8.07 -25.72 10.69
N LYS A 261 -8.35 -26.73 11.50
CA LYS A 261 -8.72 -28.07 10.99
C LYS A 261 -10.23 -28.30 10.90
N ASP A 262 -11.04 -27.51 11.60
CA ASP A 262 -12.48 -27.78 11.74
C ASP A 262 -13.41 -26.81 10.99
N LEU A 263 -12.84 -25.83 10.27
CA LEU A 263 -13.64 -24.95 9.42
C LEU A 263 -14.02 -25.68 8.13
N ARG A 264 -15.22 -26.27 8.11
CA ARG A 264 -15.85 -26.77 6.89
C ARG A 264 -15.90 -25.63 5.87
N PRO A 265 -15.26 -25.77 4.68
CA PRO A 265 -15.37 -24.75 3.64
C PRO A 265 -16.84 -24.66 3.19
N CYS A 266 -17.36 -23.44 3.10
CA CYS A 266 -18.71 -23.22 2.57
C CYS A 266 -18.80 -23.73 1.11
N GLU A 267 -20.01 -24.06 0.66
CA GLU A 267 -20.24 -24.58 -0.69
C GLU A 267 -19.75 -23.63 -1.79
N GLU A 268 -19.84 -22.31 -1.57
CA GLU A 268 -19.29 -21.32 -2.50
C GLU A 268 -17.77 -21.44 -2.65
N CYS A 269 -17.03 -21.67 -1.55
CA CYS A 269 -15.59 -21.89 -1.59
C CYS A 269 -15.21 -23.18 -2.33
N LYS A 270 -16.04 -24.23 -2.27
CA LYS A 270 -15.82 -25.46 -3.04
C LYS A 270 -16.00 -25.21 -4.54
N GLN A 271 -17.04 -24.49 -4.93
CA GLN A 271 -17.30 -24.14 -6.34
C GLN A 271 -16.16 -23.27 -6.91
N LEU A 272 -15.68 -22.29 -6.14
CA LEU A 272 -14.55 -21.45 -6.55
C LEU A 272 -13.25 -22.24 -6.70
N ARG A 273 -12.98 -23.20 -5.80
CA ARG A 273 -11.83 -24.11 -5.92
C ARG A 273 -11.92 -24.99 -7.16
N GLY A 274 -13.11 -25.47 -7.51
CA GLY A 274 -13.33 -26.24 -8.75
C GLY A 274 -13.01 -25.41 -10.00
N LYS A 275 -13.52 -24.17 -10.07
CA LYS A 275 -13.22 -23.24 -11.17
C LYS A 275 -11.74 -22.87 -11.25
N LEU A 276 -11.10 -22.70 -10.10
CA LEU A 276 -9.66 -22.42 -10.03
C LEU A 276 -8.85 -23.60 -10.60
N ALA A 277 -9.17 -24.83 -10.20
CA ALA A 277 -8.51 -26.03 -10.70
C ALA A 277 -8.69 -26.21 -12.23
N GLU A 278 -9.88 -25.91 -12.76
CA GLU A 278 -10.13 -25.93 -14.22
C GLU A 278 -9.25 -24.90 -14.95
N LYS A 279 -9.13 -23.68 -14.41
CA LYS A 279 -8.26 -22.65 -14.98
C LYS A 279 -6.77 -22.97 -14.85
N GLU A 280 -6.35 -23.61 -13.76
CA GLU A 280 -4.98 -24.10 -13.61
C GLU A 280 -4.64 -25.18 -14.64
N ALA A 281 -5.58 -26.09 -14.94
CA ALA A 281 -5.40 -27.09 -16.00
C ALA A 281 -5.32 -26.45 -17.40
N GLU A 282 -6.15 -25.44 -17.69
CA GLU A 282 -6.10 -24.69 -18.96
C GLU A 282 -4.76 -23.95 -19.14
N ILE A 283 -4.23 -23.36 -18.07
CA ILE A 283 -2.91 -22.70 -18.08
C ILE A 283 -1.80 -23.70 -18.37
N GLU A 284 -1.87 -24.90 -17.79
CA GLU A 284 -0.83 -25.92 -17.98
C GLU A 284 -0.84 -26.50 -19.41
N ASP A 285 -2.02 -26.69 -20.02
CA ASP A 285 -2.13 -27.05 -21.45
C ASP A 285 -1.52 -25.98 -22.37
N LEU A 286 -1.78 -24.69 -22.09
CA LEU A 286 -1.20 -23.59 -22.86
C LEU A 286 0.33 -23.54 -22.75
N LYS A 287 0.89 -23.79 -21.56
CA LYS A 287 2.35 -23.89 -21.40
C LYS A 287 2.94 -25.03 -22.20
N GLN A 288 2.29 -26.20 -22.23
CA GLN A 288 2.75 -27.33 -23.05
C GLN A 288 2.75 -26.98 -24.54
N ARG A 289 1.70 -26.31 -25.04
CA ARG A 289 1.64 -25.85 -26.44
C ARG A 289 2.74 -24.84 -26.78
N LEU A 290 3.03 -23.90 -25.89
CA LEU A 290 4.12 -22.94 -26.06
C LEU A 290 5.47 -23.65 -26.11
N ALA A 291 5.72 -24.61 -25.23
CA ALA A 291 6.96 -25.40 -25.24
C ALA A 291 7.14 -26.18 -26.55
N ILE A 292 6.07 -26.75 -27.11
CA ILE A 292 6.12 -27.43 -28.42
C ILE A 292 6.42 -26.42 -29.54
N ALA A 293 5.79 -25.25 -29.53
CA ALA A 293 6.04 -24.21 -30.53
C ALA A 293 7.50 -23.72 -30.51
N ASP A 294 8.07 -23.51 -29.32
CA ASP A 294 9.47 -23.12 -29.15
C ASP A 294 10.43 -24.21 -29.68
N ALA A 295 10.14 -25.49 -29.39
CA ALA A 295 10.94 -26.61 -29.90
C ALA A 295 10.91 -26.68 -31.43
N LEU A 296 9.75 -26.45 -32.06
CA LEU A 296 9.62 -26.40 -33.52
C LEU A 296 10.40 -25.22 -34.11
N GLN A 297 10.40 -24.06 -33.45
CA GLN A 297 11.15 -22.89 -33.90
C GLN A 297 12.67 -23.13 -33.81
N GLN A 298 13.14 -23.78 -32.75
CA GLN A 298 14.55 -24.16 -32.61
C GLN A 298 14.97 -25.15 -33.71
N ASN A 299 14.13 -26.15 -34.02
CA ASN A 299 14.42 -27.10 -35.10
C ASN A 299 14.51 -26.42 -36.46
N ARG A 300 13.61 -25.46 -36.76
CA ARG A 300 13.72 -24.65 -38.00
C ARG A 300 15.00 -23.83 -38.07
N GLY A 301 15.45 -23.28 -36.94
CA GLY A 301 16.73 -22.58 -36.85
C GLY A 301 17.93 -23.48 -37.14
N ASN A 302 17.90 -24.71 -36.63
CA ASN A 302 18.95 -25.70 -36.85
C ASN A 302 19.00 -26.17 -38.32
N GLU A 303 17.85 -26.44 -38.94
CA GLU A 303 17.77 -26.80 -40.37
C GLU A 303 18.31 -25.68 -41.28
N ALA A 304 17.95 -24.43 -41.01
CA ALA A 304 18.47 -23.28 -41.75
C ALA A 304 19.99 -23.11 -41.58
N HIS A 305 20.51 -23.33 -40.38
CA HIS A 305 21.94 -23.30 -40.11
C HIS A 305 22.70 -24.43 -40.84
N GLU A 306 22.15 -25.66 -40.86
CA GLU A 306 22.74 -26.77 -41.60
C GLU A 306 22.77 -26.52 -43.12
N GLN A 307 21.72 -25.93 -43.69
CA GLN A 307 21.68 -25.52 -45.09
C GLN A 307 22.79 -24.51 -45.42
N LEU A 308 22.96 -23.47 -44.60
CA LEU A 308 24.04 -22.49 -44.77
C LEU A 308 25.44 -23.12 -44.66
N LEU A 309 25.63 -24.08 -43.76
CA LEU A 309 26.91 -24.82 -43.67
C LEU A 309 27.15 -25.71 -44.90
N CYS A 310 26.09 -26.22 -45.53
CA CYS A 310 26.20 -26.96 -46.79
C CYS A 310 26.63 -26.04 -47.94
N GLU A 311 25.93 -24.92 -48.12
CA GLU A 311 26.24 -23.92 -49.15
C GLU A 311 27.66 -23.36 -49.02
N ASN A 312 28.10 -23.04 -47.80
CA ASN A 312 29.47 -22.58 -47.55
C ASN A 312 30.52 -23.64 -47.91
N ARG A 313 30.25 -24.94 -47.67
CA ARG A 313 31.14 -26.03 -48.09
C ARG A 313 31.21 -26.14 -49.61
N GLU A 314 30.11 -25.94 -50.32
CA GLU A 314 30.10 -25.91 -51.78
C GLU A 314 30.86 -24.72 -52.36
N LEU A 315 30.66 -23.52 -51.80
CA LEU A 315 31.39 -22.31 -52.20
C LEU A 315 32.90 -22.49 -52.00
N LYS A 316 33.32 -23.09 -50.89
CA LYS A 316 34.74 -23.39 -50.64
C LYS A 316 35.30 -24.37 -51.67
N ARG A 317 34.58 -25.44 -52.01
CA ARG A 317 34.96 -26.37 -53.10
C ARG A 317 35.03 -25.70 -54.47
N LYS A 318 34.24 -24.66 -54.72
CA LYS A 318 34.30 -23.87 -55.96
C LYS A 318 35.50 -22.92 -55.99
N GLN A 319 35.93 -22.39 -54.84
CA GLN A 319 37.13 -21.54 -54.75
C GLN A 319 38.44 -22.33 -54.88
N GLU A 320 38.44 -23.60 -54.50
CA GLU A 320 39.60 -24.50 -54.62
C GLU A 320 39.82 -25.06 -56.03
N LYS A 321 38.87 -24.88 -56.96
CA LYS A 321 38.94 -25.30 -58.36
C LYS A 321 39.33 -24.14 -59.26
#